data_AF-A0A838F6G1-F1
#
_entry.id   AF-A0A838F6G1-F1
#
_cell.length_a   1.000
_cell.length_b   1.000
_cell.length_c   1.000
_cell.angle_alpha   90.00
_cell.angle_beta   90.00
_cell.angle_gamma   90.00
#
_symmetry.space_group_name_H-M   'P 1'
#
loop_
_entity.id
_entity.type
_entity.pdbx_description
1 polymer ?
#
loop_
_entity_poly.entity_id
_entity_poly.type
_entity_poly.pdbx_seq_one_letter_code
_entity_poly.pdbx_strand_id
1 'polypeptide(L)' 'NRVSTLVLKGEDATRTAMAKTVGLPLAIMVRLIIQNEVFLTGVHIPVMTQIYEPVLKELELYGVNFMEEEG' A
#
# COMPACT_ATOMS: atom_id res chain seq x y z
N ASN A 1 -6.68 -10.60 -21.57
CA ASN A 1 -6.78 -10.94 -20.13
C ASN A 1 -5.71 -10.12 -19.41
N ARG A 2 -5.99 -9.44 -18.29
CA ARG A 2 -5.00 -8.57 -17.62
C ARG A 2 -4.47 -9.25 -16.36
N VAL A 3 -3.16 -9.23 -16.17
CA VAL A 3 -2.48 -9.80 -14.99
C VAL A 3 -1.75 -8.70 -14.25
N SER A 4 -1.90 -8.66 -12.92
CA SER A 4 -1.18 -7.76 -12.02
C SER A 4 -0.29 -8.58 -11.09
N THR A 5 1.01 -8.29 -11.06
CA THR A 5 2.01 -9.06 -10.32
C THR A 5 2.82 -8.16 -9.38
N LEU A 6 2.94 -8.54 -8.11
CA LEU A 6 3.82 -7.91 -7.13
C LEU A 6 4.91 -8.90 -6.71
N VAL A 7 6.19 -8.51 -6.88
CA VAL A 7 7.34 -9.29 -6.39
C VAL A 7 8.20 -8.39 -5.52
N LEU A 8 8.37 -8.77 -4.25
CA LEU A 8 9.22 -8.04 -3.30
C LEU A 8 10.07 -9.03 -2.51
N LYS A 9 11.37 -8.76 -2.42
CA LYS A 9 12.31 -9.50 -1.56
C LYS A 9 12.60 -8.71 -0.30
N GLY A 10 12.71 -9.42 0.83
CA GLY A 10 13.22 -8.83 2.07
C GLY A 10 14.70 -8.45 1.89
N GLU A 11 15.12 -7.42 2.60
CA GLU A 11 16.52 -6.98 2.59
C GLU A 11 17.38 -7.88 3.47
N ASP A 12 16.86 -8.25 4.64
CA ASP A 12 17.51 -9.11 5.62
C ASP A 12 16.47 -9.78 6.56
N ALA A 13 16.95 -10.50 7.59
CA ALA A 13 16.10 -11.22 8.55
C ALA A 13 15.22 -10.30 9.42
N THR A 14 15.58 -9.04 9.56
CA THR A 14 14.82 -8.02 10.30
C THR A 14 13.92 -7.23 9.36
N ARG A 15 14.44 -6.78 8.21
CA ARG A 15 13.76 -5.98 7.19
C ARG A 15 13.14 -6.88 6.12
N THR A 16 12.12 -7.64 6.52
CA THR A 16 11.46 -8.61 5.63
C THR A 16 10.49 -7.96 4.65
N ALA A 17 10.22 -8.64 3.53
CA ALA A 17 9.20 -8.20 2.57
C ALA A 17 7.81 -8.11 3.23
N MET A 18 7.46 -9.09 4.07
CA MET A 18 6.21 -9.11 4.82
C MET A 18 6.09 -7.91 5.77
N ALA A 19 7.15 -7.57 6.52
CA ALA A 19 7.14 -6.42 7.41
C ALA A 19 6.88 -5.12 6.64
N LYS A 20 7.48 -4.96 5.45
CA LYS A 20 7.20 -3.81 4.57
C LYS A 20 5.76 -3.80 4.07
N THR A 21 5.27 -4.89 3.49
CA THR A 21 3.93 -4.94 2.87
C THR A 21 2.79 -4.88 3.87
N VAL A 22 3.04 -5.17 5.16
CA VAL A 22 2.04 -5.00 6.23
C VAL A 22 2.18 -3.63 6.91
N GLY A 23 3.39 -3.23 7.27
CA GLY A 23 3.63 -2.02 8.06
C GLY A 23 3.49 -0.72 7.27
N LEU A 24 3.94 -0.68 6.01
CA LEU A 24 3.90 0.55 5.21
C LEU A 24 2.48 1.01 4.90
N PRO A 25 1.53 0.17 4.42
CA PRO A 25 0.17 0.63 4.16
C PRO A 25 -0.51 1.18 5.42
N LEU A 26 -0.25 0.56 6.58
CA LEU A 26 -0.75 1.03 7.87
C LEU A 26 -0.16 2.41 8.22
N ALA A 27 1.15 2.57 8.16
CA ALA A 27 1.83 3.82 8.49
C ALA A 27 1.39 4.98 7.58
N ILE A 28 1.25 4.70 6.27
CA ILE A 28 0.75 5.67 5.28
C ILE A 28 -0.67 6.11 5.65
N MET A 29 -1.57 5.17 5.91
CA MET A 29 -2.95 5.48 6.27
C MET A 29 -3.04 6.31 7.56
N VAL A 30 -2.25 5.95 8.59
CA VAL A 30 -2.17 6.71 9.84
C VAL A 30 -1.71 8.15 9.57
N ARG A 31 -0.70 8.34 8.72
CA ARG A 31 -0.23 9.68 8.35
C ARG A 31 -1.31 10.49 7.63
N LEU A 32 -1.99 9.89 6.64
CA LEU A 32 -3.08 10.56 5.89
C LEU A 32 -4.23 10.99 6.80
N ILE A 33 -4.57 10.18 7.82
CA ILE A 33 -5.58 10.54 8.82
C ILE A 33 -5.10 11.74 9.66
N ILE A 34 -3.86 11.69 10.18
CA ILE A 34 -3.28 12.77 11.01
C ILE A 34 -3.16 14.08 10.22
N GLN A 35 -2.85 14.01 8.93
CA GLN A 35 -2.72 15.16 8.04
C GLN A 35 -4.07 15.72 7.58
N ASN A 36 -5.20 15.13 7.99
CA ASN A 36 -6.53 15.49 7.51
C ASN A 36 -6.62 15.39 5.98
N GLU A 37 -6.05 14.34 5.38
CA GLU A 37 -6.21 14.03 3.95
C GLU A 37 -7.30 12.99 3.71
N VAL A 38 -7.69 12.24 4.75
CA VAL A 38 -8.80 11.28 4.72
C VAL A 38 -9.79 11.59 5.83
N PHE A 39 -11.06 11.80 5.47
CA PHE A 39 -12.14 12.23 6.37
C PHE A 39 -13.25 11.18 6.50
N LEU A 40 -12.88 9.96 6.90
CA LEU A 40 -13.83 8.88 7.07
C LEU A 40 -14.18 8.68 8.54
N THR A 41 -15.47 8.50 8.81
CA THR A 41 -16.00 8.23 10.15
C THR A 41 -16.58 6.82 10.21
N GLY A 42 -16.54 6.20 11.39
CA GLY A 42 -16.95 4.81 11.57
C GLY A 42 -15.83 3.80 11.28
N VAL A 43 -16.20 2.51 11.18
CA VAL A 43 -15.25 1.40 10.97
C VAL A 43 -15.31 0.96 9.52
N HIS A 44 -14.18 0.99 8.83
CA HIS A 44 -14.09 0.69 7.39
C HIS A 44 -12.96 -0.27 7.08
N ILE A 45 -13.16 -1.08 6.04
CA ILE A 45 -12.09 -1.82 5.35
C ILE A 45 -11.58 -0.99 4.16
N PRO A 46 -10.29 -1.09 3.76
CA PRO A 46 -9.65 -0.17 2.82
C PRO A 46 -9.93 -0.49 1.33
N VAL A 47 -11.21 -0.57 0.96
CA VAL A 47 -11.65 -0.89 -0.42
C VAL A 47 -12.11 0.32 -1.22
N MET A 48 -12.16 1.50 -0.59
CA MET A 48 -12.56 2.75 -1.24
C MET A 48 -11.41 3.34 -2.05
N THR A 49 -11.70 3.86 -3.24
CA THR A 49 -10.73 4.55 -4.13
C THR A 49 -9.92 5.62 -3.40
N GLN A 50 -10.60 6.49 -2.64
CA GLN A 50 -9.98 7.54 -1.83
C GLN A 50 -9.00 7.03 -0.75
N ILE A 51 -9.00 5.73 -0.43
CA ILE A 51 -8.03 5.10 0.46
C ILE A 51 -6.96 4.37 -0.36
N TYR A 52 -7.36 3.42 -1.20
CA TYR A 52 -6.37 2.53 -1.80
C TYR A 52 -5.49 3.25 -2.83
N GLU A 53 -6.00 4.26 -3.56
CA GLU A 53 -5.21 4.99 -4.56
C GLU A 53 -4.04 5.77 -3.94
N PRO A 54 -4.23 6.64 -2.92
CA PRO A 54 -3.11 7.34 -2.31
C PRO A 54 -2.14 6.38 -1.60
N VAL A 55 -2.65 5.32 -0.98
CA VAL A 55 -1.80 4.31 -0.33
C VAL A 55 -0.94 3.57 -1.35
N LEU A 56 -1.52 3.08 -2.45
CA LEU A 56 -0.77 2.40 -3.52
C LEU A 56 0.24 3.34 -4.15
N LYS A 57 -0.15 4.57 -4.50
CA LYS A 57 0.76 5.56 -5.10
C LYS A 57 1.98 5.85 -4.23
N GLU A 58 1.80 5.92 -2.91
CA GLU A 58 2.93 6.13 -2.02
C GLU A 58 3.76 4.86 -1.81
N LEU A 59 3.14 3.68 -1.74
CA LEU A 59 3.84 2.41 -1.65
C LEU A 59 4.87 2.21 -2.78
N GLU A 60 4.61 2.78 -3.96
CA GLU A 60 5.56 2.81 -5.08
C GLU A 60 6.90 3.44 -4.71
N LEU A 61 6.89 4.51 -3.90
CA LEU A 61 8.09 5.21 -3.42
C LEU A 61 8.96 4.34 -2.50
N TYR A 62 8.36 3.30 -1.89
CA TYR A 62 9.04 2.33 -1.04
C TYR A 62 9.37 1.02 -1.78
N GLY A 63 9.17 0.99 -3.11
CA GLY A 63 9.47 -0.16 -3.95
C GLY A 63 8.36 -1.23 -3.98
N VAL A 64 7.19 -0.97 -3.40
CA VAL A 64 6.03 -1.86 -3.46
C VAL A 64 5.20 -1.48 -4.69
N ASN A 65 5.51 -2.08 -5.82
CA ASN A 65 4.93 -1.77 -7.13
C ASN A 65 4.30 -3.00 -7.77
N PHE A 66 3.18 -2.82 -8.46
CA PHE A 66 2.56 -3.86 -9.26
C PHE A 66 2.96 -3.70 -10.74
N MET A 67 3.27 -4.81 -11.39
CA MET A 67 3.52 -4.88 -12.82
C MET A 67 2.28 -5.39 -13.53
N GLU A 68 1.86 -4.66 -14.55
CA GLU A 68 0.64 -4.92 -15.31
C GLU A 68 1.01 -5.46 -16.69
N GLU A 69 0.44 -6.62 -17.04
CA GLU A 69 0.66 -7.27 -18.34
C GLU A 69 -0.68 -7.54 -19.03
N GLU A 70 -0.76 -7.27 -20.33
CA GLU A 70 -1.87 -7.66 -21.19
C GLU A 70 -1.52 -8.93 -21.98
N GLY A 71 -2.39 -9.94 -21.90
CA GLY A 71 -2.31 -11.18 -22.68
C GLY A 71 -3.54 -11.43 -23.54
#